data_AF-A0A089YV69-F1
#
_entry.id   AF-A0A089YV69-F1
#
_cell.length_a   1.000
_cell.length_b   1.000
_cell.length_c   1.000
_cell.angle_alpha   90.00
_cell.angle_beta   90.00
_cell.angle_gamma   90.00
#
_symmetry.space_group_name_H-M   'P 1'
#
loop_
_entity.id
_entity.type
_entity.pdbx_description
1 polymer ?
#
loop_
_entity_poly.entity_id
_entity_poly.type
_entity_poly.pdbx_seq_one_letter_code
_entity_poly.pdbx_strand_id
1 'polypeptide(L)'
;MPGVTYDDAPPLADLMPWSVAPPRLGRGWPAAPDPGSLKARWNALVRAEGAEREALFEPSRARTLRTAVAQLPGQSTGTERLLRATGPCPEPVRVLRAPFDEQWLLPDHRLIDAARPELWRVAGPGQVFAVEHPEDPALPLLATSVLPLLGPVRPLHRRPDGSEPNLAPGLLDHLAARLGHAVTPLDVLAWAVATTGPGLTVPLTADPGLWAEGLALGRRLLWLMRRDGERPRLPGGRRPYVRAPLPARPTTLRYDRDEEALLLDEGRISPVPPQAWDFEAGGARVLEHWFTARTGPAAAGTLTAVRPAAWPQTWTSELLELITVLTLIAELRLRREGLAVTAAITAAELREAGVLPVPDRVRRPASVLSSREEGPEGQLALL
;
A
#
# COMPACT_ATOMS: atom_id res chain seq x y z
N MET A 1 -17.58 4.91 -32.67
CA MET A 1 -16.82 6.09 -32.21
C MET A 1 -17.78 7.02 -31.51
N PRO A 2 -17.58 7.26 -30.22
CA PRO A 2 -17.03 8.55 -29.78
C PRO A 2 -15.80 8.30 -28.90
N GLY A 3 -14.62 8.78 -29.29
CA GLY A 3 -14.20 10.14 -28.93
C GLY A 3 -13.34 10.11 -27.66
N VAL A 4 -12.30 9.27 -27.65
CA VAL A 4 -11.32 9.17 -26.56
C VAL A 4 -10.44 10.43 -26.64
N THR A 5 -10.95 11.52 -26.07
CA THR A 5 -10.28 12.81 -25.87
C THR A 5 -9.27 12.72 -24.72
N TYR A 6 -8.46 11.66 -24.69
CA TYR A 6 -7.38 11.50 -23.70
C TYR A 6 -6.06 12.14 -24.17
N ASP A 7 -6.03 12.70 -25.38
CA ASP A 7 -4.78 13.08 -26.07
C ASP A 7 -4.00 14.23 -25.39
N ASP A 8 -4.60 14.94 -24.42
CA ASP A 8 -3.90 15.99 -23.63
C ASP A 8 -4.25 15.95 -22.12
N ALA A 9 -4.68 14.80 -21.58
CA ALA A 9 -4.84 14.64 -20.13
C ALA A 9 -3.47 14.64 -19.44
N PRO A 10 -3.25 15.40 -18.35
CA PRO A 10 -1.95 15.45 -17.70
C PRO A 10 -1.59 14.09 -17.08
N PRO A 11 -0.33 13.64 -17.17
CA PRO A 11 0.12 12.44 -16.48
C PRO A 11 0.08 12.66 -14.96
N LEU A 12 -0.19 11.61 -14.19
CA LEU A 12 -0.10 11.65 -12.73
C LEU A 12 1.28 12.11 -12.27
N ALA A 13 2.33 11.80 -13.04
CA ALA A 13 3.70 12.22 -12.76
C ALA A 13 3.93 13.74 -12.81
N ASP A 14 3.04 14.48 -13.47
CA ASP A 14 3.06 15.94 -13.48
C ASP A 14 2.19 16.50 -12.35
N LEU A 15 1.06 15.86 -12.04
CA LEU A 15 0.17 16.30 -10.95
C LEU A 15 0.72 16.00 -9.55
N MET A 16 1.34 14.83 -9.34
CA MET A 16 1.93 14.37 -8.08
C MET A 16 3.43 14.10 -8.24
N PRO A 17 4.28 15.12 -8.34
CA PRO A 17 5.59 15.00 -8.98
C PRO A 17 6.65 14.18 -8.25
N TRP A 18 6.56 14.01 -6.93
CA TRP A 18 7.46 13.15 -6.17
C TRP A 18 6.99 11.70 -6.21
N SER A 19 7.85 10.81 -6.72
CA SER A 19 7.66 9.37 -6.72
C SER A 19 8.91 8.67 -6.23
N VAL A 20 8.74 7.57 -5.51
CA VAL A 20 9.82 6.77 -4.92
C VAL A 20 9.57 5.30 -5.23
N ALA A 21 10.61 4.59 -5.69
CA ALA A 21 10.53 3.13 -5.80
C ALA A 21 10.28 2.52 -4.42
N PRO A 22 9.51 1.43 -4.28
CA PRO A 22 9.10 0.92 -2.98
C PRO A 22 10.32 0.37 -2.21
N PRO A 23 10.25 0.28 -0.86
CA PRO A 23 11.28 -0.39 -0.09
C PRO A 23 11.43 -1.85 -0.52
N ARG A 24 12.67 -2.34 -0.64
CA ARG A 24 12.96 -3.76 -0.93
C ARG A 24 13.59 -4.42 0.29
N LEU A 25 12.95 -5.48 0.78
CA LEU A 25 13.45 -6.27 1.91
C LEU A 25 14.67 -7.10 1.53
N GLY A 26 14.68 -7.67 0.32
CA GLY A 26 15.75 -8.56 -0.17
C GLY A 26 15.72 -9.99 0.38
N ARG A 27 14.84 -10.25 1.35
CA ARG A 27 14.59 -11.55 1.97
C ARG A 27 13.16 -11.63 2.49
N GLY A 28 12.65 -12.84 2.71
CA GLY A 28 11.23 -13.05 3.02
C GLY A 28 10.87 -12.81 4.48
N TRP A 29 11.75 -13.24 5.40
CA TRP A 29 11.42 -13.41 6.81
C TRP A 29 11.13 -12.13 7.63
N PRO A 30 11.66 -10.93 7.30
CA PRO A 30 11.37 -9.70 8.06
C PRO A 30 9.93 -9.24 7.97
N ALA A 31 9.11 -9.83 7.09
CA ALA A 31 7.69 -9.59 7.00
C ALA A 31 6.87 -10.89 7.09
N ALA A 32 5.67 -10.80 7.67
CA ALA A 32 4.78 -11.93 7.86
C ALA A 32 3.32 -11.49 8.03
N PRO A 33 2.34 -12.38 7.77
CA PRO A 33 0.93 -12.11 8.03
C PRO A 33 0.55 -11.97 9.51
N ASP A 34 1.46 -12.28 10.44
CA ASP A 34 1.23 -12.14 11.88
C ASP A 34 2.48 -11.62 12.62
N PRO A 35 2.30 -10.80 13.68
CA PRO A 35 3.42 -10.21 14.40
C PRO A 35 4.12 -11.21 15.34
N GLY A 36 3.42 -12.27 15.76
CA GLY A 36 3.98 -13.30 16.66
C GLY A 36 5.12 -14.07 16.00
N SER A 37 4.95 -14.44 14.73
CA SER A 37 5.98 -15.06 13.91
C SER A 37 7.19 -14.15 13.76
N LEU A 38 7.00 -12.84 13.55
CA LEU A 38 8.13 -11.90 13.44
C LEU A 38 8.93 -11.82 14.74
N LYS A 39 8.26 -11.76 15.89
CA LYS A 39 8.91 -11.77 17.21
C LYS A 39 9.67 -13.08 17.44
N ALA A 40 9.07 -14.22 17.06
CA ALA A 40 9.74 -15.53 17.16
C ALA A 40 10.95 -15.65 16.23
N ARG A 41 10.86 -15.14 14.99
CA ARG A 41 11.95 -15.11 14.01
C ARG A 41 13.12 -14.25 14.49
N TRP A 42 12.82 -13.05 15.01
CA TRP A 42 13.84 -12.20 15.62
C TRP A 42 14.56 -12.92 16.75
N ASN A 43 13.81 -13.53 17.67
CA ASN A 43 14.38 -14.27 18.80
C ASN A 43 15.26 -15.44 18.35
N ALA A 44 14.87 -16.17 17.30
CA ALA A 44 15.70 -17.22 16.72
C ALA A 44 17.00 -16.64 16.13
N LEU A 45 16.91 -15.54 15.38
CA LEU A 45 18.09 -14.89 14.79
C LEU A 45 19.08 -14.39 15.84
N VAL A 46 18.63 -13.74 16.93
CA VAL A 46 19.53 -13.18 17.94
C VAL A 46 20.12 -14.24 18.89
N ARG A 47 19.49 -15.42 18.99
CA ARG A 47 20.01 -16.56 19.76
C ARG A 47 21.01 -17.42 18.99
N ALA A 48 20.91 -17.43 17.66
CA ALA A 48 21.84 -18.15 16.81
C ALA A 48 23.22 -17.49 16.82
N GLU A 49 24.26 -18.28 16.63
CA GLU A 49 25.65 -17.81 16.62
C GLU A 49 26.39 -18.24 15.34
N GLY A 50 27.48 -17.55 15.02
CA GLY A 50 28.38 -17.91 13.93
C GLY A 50 27.67 -18.15 12.58
N ALA A 51 27.97 -19.30 11.97
CA ALA A 51 27.45 -19.68 10.65
C ALA A 51 25.93 -19.92 10.64
N GLU A 52 25.34 -20.36 11.75
CA GLU A 52 23.89 -20.55 11.85
C GLU A 52 23.16 -19.21 11.75
N ARG A 53 23.63 -18.20 12.50
CA ARG A 53 23.06 -16.84 12.42
C ARG A 53 23.15 -16.27 11.02
N GLU A 54 24.28 -16.47 10.34
CA GLU A 54 24.50 -15.99 8.98
C GLU A 54 23.58 -16.71 7.99
N ALA A 55 23.38 -18.03 8.13
CA ALA A 55 22.43 -18.79 7.32
C ALA A 55 20.98 -18.34 7.54
N LEU A 56 20.54 -18.19 8.80
CA LEU A 56 19.19 -17.72 9.14
C LEU A 56 18.91 -16.30 8.64
N PHE A 57 19.92 -15.43 8.64
CA PHE A 57 19.77 -14.05 8.19
C PHE A 57 19.51 -13.91 6.68
N GLU A 58 19.98 -14.87 5.88
CA GLU A 58 19.94 -14.85 4.41
C GLU A 58 20.64 -13.61 3.82
N PRO A 59 21.98 -13.44 3.96
CA PRO A 59 22.68 -12.24 3.55
C PRO A 59 22.52 -11.98 2.04
N SER A 60 22.42 -10.70 1.70
CA SER A 60 22.38 -10.22 0.33
C SER A 60 23.61 -9.35 0.07
N ARG A 61 23.80 -8.95 -1.20
CA ARG A 61 24.83 -7.96 -1.55
C ARG A 61 24.69 -6.63 -0.80
N ALA A 62 23.47 -6.28 -0.38
CA ALA A 62 23.17 -4.99 0.24
C ALA A 62 23.16 -5.05 1.77
N ARG A 63 22.80 -6.19 2.35
CA ARG A 63 22.67 -6.36 3.80
C ARG A 63 23.26 -7.69 4.23
N THR A 64 24.25 -7.59 5.11
CA THR A 64 24.94 -8.68 5.81
C THR A 64 24.85 -8.44 7.32
N LEU A 65 25.22 -9.43 8.13
CA LEU A 65 25.33 -9.24 9.59
C LEU A 65 26.32 -8.14 9.98
N ARG A 66 27.25 -7.77 9.08
CA ARG A 66 28.31 -6.78 9.30
C ARG A 66 27.98 -5.41 8.72
N THR A 67 26.82 -5.24 8.08
CA THR A 67 26.41 -3.96 7.51
C THR A 67 25.93 -3.03 8.64
N ALA A 68 26.54 -1.86 8.74
CA ALA A 68 26.10 -0.78 9.61
C ALA A 68 25.25 0.21 8.80
N VAL A 69 24.13 0.65 9.35
CA VAL A 69 23.19 1.59 8.72
C VAL A 69 22.60 2.53 9.76
N ALA A 70 22.19 3.71 9.30
CA ALA A 70 21.42 4.63 10.13
C ALA A 70 20.08 4.02 10.54
N GLN A 71 19.51 4.51 11.63
CA GLN A 71 18.19 4.17 12.10
C GLN A 71 17.13 4.54 11.06
N LEU A 72 16.05 3.75 10.95
CA LEU A 72 14.93 4.17 10.11
C LEU A 72 14.24 5.38 10.74
N PRO A 73 13.92 6.41 9.95
CA PRO A 73 13.20 7.58 10.46
C PRO A 73 11.89 7.18 11.16
N GLY A 74 11.67 7.75 12.35
CA GLY A 74 10.48 7.47 13.17
C GLY A 74 10.47 6.09 13.86
N GLN A 75 11.55 5.32 13.79
CA GLN A 75 11.66 3.99 14.42
C GLN A 75 12.69 3.99 15.53
N SER A 76 12.44 3.25 16.60
CA SER A 76 13.38 3.04 17.70
C SER A 76 14.11 1.71 17.55
N THR A 77 14.96 1.58 16.53
CA THR A 77 15.74 0.35 16.25
C THR A 77 17.24 0.57 16.37
N GLY A 78 17.98 -0.50 16.64
CA GLY A 78 19.44 -0.45 16.75
C GLY A 78 20.15 -0.07 15.45
N THR A 79 21.28 0.62 15.57
CA THR A 79 22.17 1.01 14.45
C THR A 79 23.46 0.19 14.43
N GLU A 80 23.69 -0.64 15.44
CA GLU A 80 24.81 -1.55 15.54
C GLU A 80 24.69 -2.68 14.51
N ARG A 81 25.82 -3.20 14.04
CA ARG A 81 25.86 -4.40 13.19
C ARG A 81 25.08 -5.54 13.82
N LEU A 82 24.23 -6.20 13.01
CA LEU A 82 23.44 -7.36 13.46
C LEU A 82 24.29 -8.49 14.03
N LEU A 83 25.56 -8.61 13.64
CA LEU A 83 26.50 -9.57 14.23
C LEU A 83 26.60 -9.43 15.76
N ARG A 84 26.45 -8.21 16.28
CA ARG A 84 26.51 -7.89 17.72
C ARG A 84 25.14 -7.56 18.29
N ALA A 85 24.09 -7.60 17.48
CA ALA A 85 22.76 -7.20 17.92
C ALA A 85 22.31 -8.13 19.04
N THR A 86 22.09 -7.50 20.19
CA THR A 86 21.52 -8.05 21.41
C THR A 86 20.40 -7.10 21.79
N GLY A 87 19.19 -7.61 22.03
CA GLY A 87 18.07 -6.73 22.35
C GLY A 87 16.71 -7.27 21.94
N PRO A 88 15.65 -6.58 22.41
CA PRO A 88 14.28 -6.97 22.11
C PRO A 88 13.99 -6.84 20.62
N CYS A 89 12.99 -7.62 20.17
CA CYS A 89 12.43 -7.46 18.83
C CYS A 89 11.85 -6.05 18.68
N PRO A 90 12.14 -5.33 17.58
CA PRO A 90 11.44 -4.08 17.30
C PRO A 90 9.95 -4.36 17.13
N GLU A 91 9.09 -3.43 17.54
CA GLU A 91 7.65 -3.64 17.42
C GLU A 91 7.27 -3.70 15.93
N PRO A 92 6.64 -4.80 15.46
CA PRO A 92 6.26 -4.90 14.06
C PRO A 92 5.26 -3.80 13.66
N VAL A 93 5.45 -3.24 12.47
CA VAL A 93 4.56 -2.23 11.89
C VAL A 93 3.74 -2.81 10.75
N ARG A 94 2.54 -2.27 10.52
CA ARG A 94 1.73 -2.64 9.36
C ARG A 94 2.31 -2.06 8.08
N VAL A 95 2.27 -2.85 7.00
CA VAL A 95 2.71 -2.48 5.66
C VAL A 95 1.79 -3.09 4.61
N LEU A 96 1.67 -2.45 3.45
CA LEU A 96 0.98 -3.04 2.31
C LEU A 96 2.00 -3.91 1.54
N ARG A 97 1.86 -5.24 1.65
CA ARG A 97 2.83 -6.21 1.09
C ARG A 97 2.50 -6.59 -0.35
N ALA A 98 1.22 -6.69 -0.66
CA ALA A 98 0.66 -6.94 -1.99
C ALA A 98 -0.66 -6.17 -2.12
N PRO A 99 -1.26 -6.02 -3.31
CA PRO A 99 -2.57 -5.37 -3.45
C PRO A 99 -3.59 -5.96 -2.46
N PHE A 100 -4.17 -5.09 -1.62
CA PHE A 100 -5.12 -5.44 -0.56
C PHE A 100 -4.62 -6.38 0.56
N ASP A 101 -3.38 -6.84 0.53
CA ASP A 101 -2.78 -7.67 1.59
C ASP A 101 -1.84 -6.82 2.45
N GLU A 102 -2.39 -6.32 3.55
CA GLU A 102 -1.60 -5.71 4.59
C GLU A 102 -1.06 -6.79 5.53
N GLN A 103 0.24 -6.70 5.79
CA GLN A 103 0.98 -7.61 6.65
C GLN A 103 1.78 -6.82 7.68
N TRP A 104 2.64 -7.52 8.42
CA TRP A 104 3.55 -6.95 9.40
C TRP A 104 4.98 -6.96 8.88
N LEU A 105 5.78 -5.97 9.28
CA LEU A 105 7.20 -5.82 8.96
C LEU A 105 7.97 -5.48 10.24
N LEU A 106 9.15 -6.07 10.43
CA LEU A 106 10.14 -5.57 11.40
C LEU A 106 10.79 -4.30 10.84
N PRO A 107 10.56 -3.11 11.44
CA PRO A 107 11.00 -1.83 10.87
C PRO A 107 12.46 -1.54 11.20
N ASP A 108 13.36 -2.46 10.89
CA ASP A 108 14.80 -2.34 11.17
C ASP A 108 15.58 -2.24 9.86
N HIS A 109 16.30 -1.12 9.67
CA HIS A 109 17.04 -0.84 8.43
C HIS A 109 18.06 -1.93 8.09
N ARG A 110 18.60 -2.61 9.10
CA ARG A 110 19.60 -3.67 8.94
C ARG A 110 19.01 -4.90 8.25
N LEU A 111 17.68 -5.06 8.27
CA LEU A 111 16.94 -6.14 7.62
C LEU A 111 16.48 -5.82 6.20
N ILE A 112 16.62 -4.56 5.74
CA ILE A 112 15.99 -4.05 4.52
C ILE A 112 17.04 -3.60 3.51
N ASP A 113 17.17 -4.33 2.40
CA ASP A 113 18.13 -4.07 1.33
C ASP A 113 18.09 -2.63 0.77
N ALA A 114 16.90 -2.08 0.55
CA ALA A 114 16.70 -0.69 0.15
C ALA A 114 15.52 -0.11 0.93
N ALA A 115 15.79 0.61 2.01
CA ALA A 115 14.73 1.02 2.95
C ALA A 115 13.92 2.24 2.53
N ARG A 116 14.44 3.09 1.64
CA ARG A 116 13.80 4.36 1.25
C ARG A 116 13.43 5.24 2.46
N PRO A 117 14.42 5.69 3.28
CA PRO A 117 14.17 6.48 4.49
C PRO A 117 13.22 7.67 4.28
N GLU A 118 13.22 8.26 3.09
CA GLU A 118 12.31 9.33 2.68
C GLU A 118 10.82 8.97 2.78
N LEU A 119 10.43 7.71 2.57
CA LEU A 119 9.05 7.27 2.76
C LEU A 119 8.72 7.07 4.25
N TRP A 120 9.69 6.62 5.06
CA TRP A 120 9.52 6.48 6.51
C TRP A 120 9.36 7.82 7.20
N ARG A 121 10.08 8.86 6.76
CA ARG A 121 9.99 10.23 7.30
C ARG A 121 8.61 10.84 7.18
N VAL A 122 7.90 10.52 6.10
CA VAL A 122 6.58 11.08 5.81
C VAL A 122 5.46 10.12 6.17
N ALA A 123 5.77 8.92 6.66
CA ALA A 123 4.80 7.98 7.17
C ALA A 123 4.29 8.44 8.53
N GLY A 124 2.98 8.29 8.77
CA GLY A 124 2.36 8.70 10.02
C GLY A 124 0.88 9.05 9.86
N PRO A 125 0.25 9.56 10.93
CA PRO A 125 -1.14 9.98 10.90
C PRO A 125 -1.41 11.00 9.78
N GLY A 126 -2.50 10.80 9.04
CA GLY A 126 -2.90 11.70 7.95
C GLY A 126 -2.19 11.47 6.61
N GLN A 127 -1.12 10.66 6.56
CA GLN A 127 -0.48 10.32 5.29
C GLN A 127 -1.32 9.30 4.50
N VAL A 128 -1.35 9.51 3.19
CA VAL A 128 -1.87 8.55 2.21
C VAL A 128 -0.79 8.32 1.14
N PHE A 129 -0.50 7.07 0.83
CA PHE A 129 0.39 6.70 -0.26
C PHE A 129 -0.44 6.24 -1.45
N ALA A 130 -0.33 6.96 -2.56
CA ALA A 130 -0.78 6.46 -3.86
C ALA A 130 0.28 5.50 -4.41
N VAL A 131 -0.15 4.33 -4.85
CA VAL A 131 0.72 3.29 -5.39
C VAL A 131 0.30 3.04 -6.82
N GLU A 132 1.24 3.26 -7.75
CA GLU A 132 1.03 2.97 -9.15
C GLU A 132 0.91 1.45 -9.36
N HIS A 133 -0.18 1.05 -10.02
CA HIS A 133 -0.52 -0.33 -10.31
C HIS A 133 -0.96 -0.48 -11.79
N PRO A 134 -0.14 -0.03 -12.77
CA PRO A 134 -0.52 0.08 -14.18
C PRO A 134 -0.94 -1.24 -14.84
N GLU A 135 -0.57 -2.38 -14.25
CA GLU A 135 -0.97 -3.72 -14.65
C GLU A 135 -2.45 -4.05 -14.40
N ASP A 136 -3.18 -3.19 -13.67
CA ASP A 136 -4.62 -3.29 -13.45
C ASP A 136 -5.34 -2.06 -14.03
N PRO A 137 -5.77 -2.11 -15.31
CA PRO A 137 -6.48 -0.99 -15.94
C PRO A 137 -7.79 -0.60 -15.23
N ALA A 138 -8.41 -1.54 -14.52
CA ALA A 138 -9.65 -1.32 -13.78
C ALA A 138 -9.41 -0.58 -12.45
N LEU A 139 -8.19 -0.61 -11.92
CA LEU A 139 -7.77 0.18 -10.76
C LEU A 139 -6.26 0.46 -10.80
N PRO A 140 -5.80 1.40 -11.65
CA PRO A 140 -4.38 1.63 -11.90
C PRO A 140 -3.66 2.37 -10.78
N LEU A 141 -4.41 2.81 -9.75
CA LEU A 141 -3.90 3.42 -8.54
C LEU A 141 -4.53 2.75 -7.32
N LEU A 142 -3.67 2.24 -6.43
CA LEU A 142 -4.04 1.84 -5.09
C LEU A 142 -3.75 2.99 -4.13
N ALA A 143 -4.45 3.02 -3.00
CA ALA A 143 -4.18 3.96 -1.92
C ALA A 143 -4.10 3.24 -0.57
N THR A 144 -3.14 3.63 0.26
CA THR A 144 -2.96 3.04 1.59
C THR A 144 -2.50 4.07 2.61
N SER A 145 -2.84 3.86 3.88
CA SER A 145 -2.34 4.66 5.01
C SER A 145 -1.14 4.03 5.71
N VAL A 146 -0.66 2.87 5.25
CA VAL A 146 0.56 2.22 5.75
C VAL A 146 1.64 2.21 4.67
N LEU A 147 2.90 1.97 5.04
CA LEU A 147 4.00 1.98 4.09
C LEU A 147 3.82 0.86 3.02
N PRO A 148 3.81 1.19 1.72
CA PRO A 148 3.70 0.20 0.66
C PRO A 148 5.05 -0.39 0.26
N LEU A 149 5.10 -1.70 0.05
CA LEU A 149 6.28 -2.47 -0.41
C LEU A 149 6.18 -2.89 -1.88
N LEU A 150 5.30 -2.24 -2.64
CA LEU A 150 4.97 -2.53 -4.03
C LEU A 150 4.75 -1.21 -4.79
N GLY A 151 4.96 -1.28 -6.11
CA GLY A 151 4.72 -0.18 -7.05
C GLY A 151 5.58 1.07 -6.82
N PRO A 152 5.75 1.94 -7.83
CA PRO A 152 6.14 3.32 -7.58
C PRO A 152 5.16 3.99 -6.59
N VAL A 153 5.71 4.67 -5.59
CA VAL A 153 4.96 5.24 -4.46
C VAL A 153 4.97 6.75 -4.54
N ARG A 154 3.79 7.37 -4.50
CA ARG A 154 3.59 8.82 -4.42
C ARG A 154 2.89 9.17 -3.11
N PRO A 155 3.65 9.60 -2.07
CA PRO A 155 3.04 10.11 -0.84
C PRO A 155 2.17 11.33 -1.15
N LEU A 156 1.03 11.49 -0.47
CA LEU A 156 0.16 12.66 -0.62
C LEU A 156 0.82 13.92 -0.06
N HIS A 157 1.61 13.78 1.01
CA HIS A 157 2.34 14.87 1.63
C HIS A 157 3.85 14.62 1.62
N ARG A 158 4.62 15.66 1.28
CA ARG A 158 6.09 15.71 1.32
C ARG A 158 6.65 15.95 2.72
N ARG A 159 5.79 16.30 3.68
CA ARG A 159 6.10 16.47 5.10
C ARG A 159 5.15 15.66 5.98
N PRO A 160 5.63 15.15 7.12
CA PRO A 160 4.80 14.36 8.05
C PRO A 160 3.68 15.17 8.71
N ASP A 161 3.81 16.50 8.80
CA ASP A 161 2.78 17.38 9.36
C ASP A 161 1.64 17.71 8.37
N GLY A 162 1.70 17.18 7.14
CA GLY A 162 0.71 17.41 6.10
C GLY A 162 0.78 18.78 5.42
N SER A 163 1.68 19.66 5.84
CA SER A 163 1.72 21.06 5.40
C SER A 163 2.15 21.27 3.95
N GLU A 164 2.89 20.31 3.37
CA GLU A 164 3.40 20.41 2.00
C GLU A 164 2.89 19.24 1.16
N PRO A 165 1.81 19.42 0.37
CA PRO A 165 1.30 18.35 -0.48
C PRO A 165 2.28 18.03 -1.61
N ASN A 166 2.31 16.76 -2.02
CA ASN A 166 2.97 16.30 -3.22
C ASN A 166 2.09 16.58 -4.45
N LEU A 167 1.89 17.86 -4.74
CA LEU A 167 1.12 18.32 -5.89
C LEU A 167 1.89 19.35 -6.70
N ALA A 168 1.58 19.47 -7.99
CA ALA A 168 2.07 20.56 -8.81
C ALA A 168 1.73 21.92 -8.15
N PRO A 169 2.72 22.81 -7.94
CA PRO A 169 2.46 24.14 -7.38
C PRO A 169 1.41 24.90 -8.20
N GLY A 170 0.45 25.54 -7.54
CA GLY A 170 -0.65 26.27 -8.19
C GLY A 170 -1.80 25.39 -8.70
N LEU A 171 -1.67 24.06 -8.68
CA LEU A 171 -2.74 23.16 -9.15
C LEU A 171 -4.04 23.32 -8.36
N LEU A 172 -3.96 23.40 -7.03
CA LEU A 172 -5.15 23.55 -6.19
C LEU A 172 -5.87 24.87 -6.45
N ASP A 173 -5.13 25.96 -6.60
CA ASP A 173 -5.68 27.29 -6.89
C ASP A 173 -6.31 27.33 -8.29
N HIS A 174 -5.66 26.73 -9.29
CA HIS A 174 -6.19 26.61 -10.65
C HIS A 174 -7.50 25.82 -10.66
N LEU A 175 -7.53 24.64 -10.04
CA LEU A 175 -8.74 23.83 -9.94
C LEU A 175 -9.85 24.56 -9.18
N ALA A 176 -9.51 25.24 -8.08
CA ALA A 176 -10.49 25.99 -7.32
C ALA A 176 -11.12 27.15 -8.11
N ALA A 177 -10.32 27.85 -8.92
CA ALA A 177 -10.80 28.90 -9.80
C ALA A 177 -11.72 28.36 -10.91
N ARG A 178 -11.38 27.20 -11.49
CA ARG A 178 -12.17 26.56 -12.56
C ARG A 178 -13.48 25.97 -12.03
N LEU A 179 -13.46 25.38 -10.84
CA LEU A 179 -14.62 24.69 -10.23
C LEU A 179 -15.51 25.60 -9.38
N GLY A 180 -15.01 26.79 -9.00
CA GLY A 180 -15.74 27.76 -8.19
C GLY A 180 -15.83 27.41 -6.70
N HIS A 181 -15.00 26.49 -6.20
CA HIS A 181 -14.94 26.12 -4.77
C HIS A 181 -13.54 25.67 -4.37
N ALA A 182 -13.25 25.65 -3.06
CA ALA A 182 -11.95 25.18 -2.57
C ALA A 182 -11.71 23.70 -2.94
N VAL A 183 -10.45 23.37 -3.24
CA VAL A 183 -9.99 22.01 -3.56
C VAL A 183 -8.86 21.62 -2.61
N THR A 184 -8.98 20.46 -1.97
CA THR A 184 -7.97 19.96 -1.03
C THR A 184 -7.03 18.96 -1.71
N PRO A 185 -5.85 18.66 -1.14
CA PRO A 185 -4.98 17.61 -1.67
C PRO A 185 -5.66 16.23 -1.77
N LEU A 186 -6.48 15.90 -0.78
CA LEU A 186 -7.22 14.64 -0.76
C LEU A 186 -8.28 14.58 -1.86
N ASP A 187 -8.85 15.72 -2.27
CA ASP A 187 -9.79 15.79 -3.39
C ASP A 187 -9.09 15.45 -4.71
N VAL A 188 -7.89 15.96 -4.94
CA VAL A 188 -7.10 15.62 -6.14
C VAL A 188 -6.78 14.14 -6.17
N LEU A 189 -6.39 13.56 -5.03
CA LEU A 189 -6.11 12.12 -4.95
C LEU A 189 -7.38 11.28 -5.15
N ALA A 190 -8.51 11.69 -4.57
CA ALA A 190 -9.80 11.02 -4.76
C ALA A 190 -10.20 11.04 -6.25
N TRP A 191 -10.10 12.21 -6.89
CA TRP A 191 -10.34 12.35 -8.32
C TRP A 191 -9.42 11.44 -9.14
N ALA A 192 -8.11 11.44 -8.86
CA ALA A 192 -7.15 10.58 -9.55
C ALA A 192 -7.54 9.10 -9.44
N VAL A 193 -7.81 8.60 -8.24
CA VAL A 193 -8.27 7.21 -8.03
C VAL A 193 -9.55 6.90 -8.82
N ALA A 194 -10.48 7.85 -8.93
CA ALA A 194 -11.71 7.68 -9.67
C ALA A 194 -11.55 7.70 -11.20
N THR A 195 -10.51 8.36 -11.73
CA THR A 195 -10.46 8.75 -13.16
C THR A 195 -9.20 8.36 -13.90
N THR A 196 -8.12 8.00 -13.21
CA THR A 196 -6.83 7.72 -13.85
C THR A 196 -6.97 6.63 -14.90
N GLY A 197 -6.63 6.91 -16.15
CA GLY A 197 -6.78 5.97 -17.26
C GLY A 197 -5.50 5.18 -17.58
N PRO A 198 -5.47 4.49 -18.74
CA PRO A 198 -4.26 3.89 -19.29
C PRO A 198 -3.10 4.91 -19.35
N GLY A 199 -1.88 4.43 -19.12
CA GLY A 199 -0.68 5.29 -19.10
C GLY A 199 -0.59 6.23 -17.89
N LEU A 200 -1.41 6.02 -16.87
CA LEU A 200 -1.47 6.84 -15.65
C LEU A 200 -1.77 8.33 -15.93
N THR A 201 -2.58 8.61 -16.96
CA THR A 201 -3.11 9.95 -17.23
C THR A 201 -4.31 10.23 -16.35
N VAL A 202 -4.47 11.49 -15.91
CA VAL A 202 -5.55 11.92 -15.02
C VAL A 202 -6.39 12.96 -15.75
N PRO A 203 -7.53 12.58 -16.35
CA PRO A 203 -8.39 13.54 -17.02
C PRO A 203 -9.05 14.45 -15.98
N LEU A 204 -8.68 15.73 -15.99
CA LEU A 204 -9.26 16.75 -15.12
C LEU A 204 -10.47 17.40 -15.79
N THR A 205 -11.44 17.88 -15.01
CA THR A 205 -12.65 18.54 -15.51
C THR A 205 -12.83 19.94 -14.89
N ALA A 206 -13.39 20.85 -15.67
CA ALA A 206 -13.89 22.14 -15.20
C ALA A 206 -15.40 22.11 -14.86
N ASP A 207 -16.09 20.98 -15.06
CA ASP A 207 -17.50 20.81 -14.68
C ASP A 207 -17.62 20.49 -13.18
N PRO A 208 -18.21 21.38 -12.35
CA PRO A 208 -18.32 21.16 -10.90
C PRO A 208 -19.21 19.96 -10.53
N GLY A 209 -20.21 19.64 -11.34
CA GLY A 209 -21.11 18.50 -11.10
C GLY A 209 -20.39 17.19 -11.34
N LEU A 210 -19.66 17.09 -12.45
CA LEU A 210 -18.84 15.93 -12.76
C LEU A 210 -17.70 15.76 -11.74
N TRP A 211 -17.06 16.86 -11.35
CA TRP A 211 -16.06 16.87 -10.28
C TRP A 211 -16.61 16.27 -8.98
N ALA A 212 -17.80 16.71 -8.55
CA ALA A 212 -18.45 16.20 -7.34
C ALA A 212 -18.79 14.71 -7.43
N GLU A 213 -19.24 14.22 -8.58
CA GLU A 213 -19.51 12.79 -8.81
C GLU A 213 -18.21 11.96 -8.71
N GLY A 214 -17.16 12.39 -9.41
CA GLY A 214 -15.85 11.74 -9.35
C GLY A 214 -15.24 11.77 -7.95
N LEU A 215 -15.41 12.86 -7.20
CA LEU A 215 -14.99 12.92 -5.79
C LEU A 215 -15.76 11.94 -4.91
N ALA A 216 -17.08 11.81 -5.09
CA ALA A 216 -17.87 10.86 -4.31
C ALA A 216 -17.41 9.41 -4.55
N LEU A 217 -17.16 9.05 -5.81
CA LEU A 217 -16.61 7.75 -6.19
C LEU A 217 -15.19 7.55 -5.64
N GLY A 218 -14.31 8.53 -5.83
CA GLY A 218 -12.92 8.50 -5.41
C GLY A 218 -12.75 8.40 -3.90
N ARG A 219 -13.49 9.19 -3.12
CA ARG A 219 -13.48 9.13 -1.65
C ARG A 219 -13.96 7.77 -1.16
N ARG A 220 -14.97 7.18 -1.82
CA ARG A 220 -15.44 5.83 -1.48
C ARG A 220 -14.38 4.76 -1.76
N LEU A 221 -13.70 4.83 -2.90
CA LEU A 221 -12.59 3.95 -3.25
C LEU A 221 -11.42 4.10 -2.26
N LEU A 222 -11.02 5.34 -1.94
CA LEU A 222 -9.98 5.62 -0.96
C LEU A 222 -10.29 5.01 0.40
N TRP A 223 -11.50 5.18 0.91
CA TRP A 223 -11.93 4.59 2.18
C TRP A 223 -11.87 3.05 2.17
N LEU A 224 -12.33 2.42 1.09
CA LEU A 224 -12.28 0.95 0.94
C LEU A 224 -10.85 0.41 0.87
N MET A 225 -9.95 1.08 0.15
CA MET A 225 -8.56 0.63 0.00
C MET A 225 -7.73 0.88 1.25
N ARG A 226 -7.94 2.02 1.92
CA ARG A 226 -7.21 2.40 3.14
C ARG A 226 -7.69 1.65 4.36
N ARG A 227 -8.92 1.12 4.34
CA ARG A 227 -9.56 0.39 5.44
C ARG A 227 -9.47 1.15 6.76
N ASP A 228 -9.58 2.47 6.68
CA ASP A 228 -9.51 3.35 7.84
C ASP A 228 -10.90 3.67 8.39
N GLY A 229 -11.02 3.71 9.71
CA GLY A 229 -12.27 4.02 10.38
C GLY A 229 -13.25 2.84 10.42
N GLU A 230 -14.52 3.12 10.13
CA GLU A 230 -15.58 2.10 10.24
C GLU A 230 -15.43 1.01 9.19
N ARG A 231 -15.65 -0.25 9.59
CA ARG A 231 -15.60 -1.37 8.64
C ARG A 231 -16.75 -1.32 7.63
N PRO A 232 -16.48 -1.55 6.33
CA PRO A 232 -17.53 -1.62 5.33
C PRO A 232 -18.51 -2.76 5.59
N ARG A 233 -19.73 -2.56 5.12
CA ARG A 233 -20.81 -3.54 5.17
C ARG A 233 -21.38 -3.71 3.77
N LEU A 234 -21.64 -4.96 3.39
CA LEU A 234 -22.36 -5.26 2.16
C LEU A 234 -23.83 -4.87 2.30
N PRO A 235 -24.46 -4.30 1.24
CA PRO A 235 -25.88 -4.02 1.25
C PRO A 235 -26.71 -5.32 1.30
N GLY A 236 -27.99 -5.21 1.67
CA GLY A 236 -28.95 -6.31 1.57
C GLY A 236 -28.69 -7.52 2.49
N GLY A 237 -27.94 -7.34 3.59
CA GLY A 237 -27.70 -8.43 4.55
C GLY A 237 -26.75 -9.52 4.07
N ARG A 238 -26.04 -9.31 2.96
CA ARG A 238 -25.13 -10.29 2.34
C ARG A 238 -23.75 -10.36 3.00
N ARG A 239 -23.64 -10.06 4.29
CA ARG A 239 -22.35 -10.06 5.00
C ARG A 239 -21.74 -11.48 4.96
N PRO A 240 -20.44 -11.64 4.62
CA PRO A 240 -19.80 -12.94 4.66
C PRO A 240 -19.65 -13.42 6.12
N TYR A 241 -19.93 -14.71 6.35
CA TYR A 241 -19.78 -15.36 7.66
C TYR A 241 -19.22 -16.77 7.50
N VAL A 242 -18.56 -17.25 8.55
CA VAL A 242 -18.11 -18.65 8.65
C VAL A 242 -19.35 -19.54 8.85
N ARG A 243 -19.68 -20.35 7.85
CA ARG A 243 -20.79 -21.32 7.88
C ARG A 243 -20.35 -22.69 8.36
N ALA A 244 -19.10 -23.07 8.08
CA ALA A 244 -18.45 -24.24 8.65
C ALA A 244 -17.07 -23.81 9.21
N PRO A 245 -16.69 -24.25 10.43
CA PRO A 245 -15.44 -23.85 11.06
C PRO A 245 -14.23 -24.07 10.14
N LEU A 246 -13.31 -23.10 10.12
CA LEU A 246 -12.07 -23.26 9.38
C LEU A 246 -11.14 -24.24 10.11
N PRO A 247 -10.50 -25.19 9.42
CA PRO A 247 -9.56 -26.10 10.06
C PRO A 247 -8.35 -25.34 10.61
N ALA A 248 -7.62 -25.96 11.53
CA ALA A 248 -6.45 -25.32 12.14
C ALA A 248 -5.33 -25.03 11.12
N ARG A 249 -5.25 -25.77 10.00
CA ARG A 249 -4.22 -25.60 8.98
C ARG A 249 -4.81 -25.85 7.59
N PRO A 250 -5.60 -24.91 7.05
CA PRO A 250 -6.12 -25.06 5.72
C PRO A 250 -4.97 -25.04 4.71
N THR A 251 -5.06 -25.89 3.69
CA THR A 251 -4.04 -26.07 2.65
C THR A 251 -4.58 -25.76 1.26
N THR A 252 -5.88 -25.93 1.03
CA THR A 252 -6.54 -25.62 -0.23
C THR A 252 -7.55 -24.48 -0.09
N LEU A 253 -7.67 -23.70 -1.17
CA LEU A 253 -8.70 -22.68 -1.34
C LEU A 253 -9.48 -23.01 -2.61
N ARG A 254 -10.80 -23.13 -2.50
CA ARG A 254 -11.70 -23.35 -3.63
C ARG A 254 -12.89 -22.41 -3.53
N TYR A 255 -13.57 -22.23 -4.65
CA TYR A 255 -14.79 -21.43 -4.71
C TYR A 255 -15.90 -22.22 -5.37
N ASP A 256 -17.03 -22.31 -4.67
CA ASP A 256 -18.29 -22.81 -5.20
C ASP A 256 -19.12 -21.61 -5.67
N ARG A 257 -19.32 -21.51 -6.97
CA ARG A 257 -20.03 -20.37 -7.58
C ARG A 257 -21.55 -20.48 -7.42
N ASP A 258 -22.08 -21.69 -7.33
CA ASP A 258 -23.52 -21.93 -7.18
C ASP A 258 -23.98 -21.65 -5.74
N GLU A 259 -23.15 -22.03 -4.75
CA GLU A 259 -23.40 -21.75 -3.33
C GLU A 259 -22.88 -20.37 -2.88
N GLU A 260 -22.20 -19.63 -3.76
CA GLU A 260 -21.43 -18.43 -3.43
C GLU A 260 -20.56 -18.65 -2.18
N ALA A 261 -19.77 -19.72 -2.18
CA ALA A 261 -19.05 -20.18 -1.00
C ALA A 261 -17.55 -20.29 -1.25
N LEU A 262 -16.77 -19.66 -0.36
CA LEU A 262 -15.33 -19.85 -0.29
C LEU A 262 -15.03 -21.03 0.63
N LEU A 263 -14.37 -22.05 0.09
CA LEU A 263 -14.06 -23.31 0.77
C LEU A 263 -12.58 -23.35 1.12
N LEU A 264 -12.28 -23.52 2.40
CA LEU A 264 -10.93 -23.67 2.93
C LEU A 264 -10.83 -25.08 3.53
N ASP A 265 -10.44 -26.05 2.69
CA ASP A 265 -10.63 -27.48 2.95
C ASP A 265 -12.06 -27.80 3.41
N GLU A 266 -12.27 -28.30 4.65
CA GLU A 266 -13.60 -28.57 5.21
C GLU A 266 -14.34 -27.31 5.72
N GLY A 267 -13.63 -26.19 5.81
CA GLY A 267 -14.18 -24.90 6.25
C GLY A 267 -14.94 -24.18 5.15
N ARG A 268 -15.90 -23.33 5.55
CA ARG A 268 -16.78 -22.63 4.60
C ARG A 268 -17.10 -21.22 5.04
N ILE A 269 -16.97 -20.26 4.13
CA ILE A 269 -17.43 -18.88 4.26
C ILE A 269 -18.47 -18.60 3.18
N SER A 270 -19.64 -18.09 3.57
CA SER A 270 -20.73 -17.74 2.63
C SER A 270 -21.70 -16.73 3.25
N PRO A 271 -22.27 -15.80 2.45
CA PRO A 271 -22.06 -15.65 1.01
C PRO A 271 -20.75 -14.93 0.65
N VAL A 272 -20.15 -15.32 -0.46
CA VAL A 272 -18.99 -14.70 -1.10
C VAL A 272 -19.36 -14.43 -2.56
N PRO A 273 -19.72 -13.18 -2.90
CA PRO A 273 -20.14 -12.85 -4.25
C PRO A 273 -19.05 -13.18 -5.28
N PRO A 274 -19.40 -13.65 -6.50
CA PRO A 274 -18.42 -14.07 -7.50
C PRO A 274 -17.42 -12.97 -7.86
N GLN A 275 -17.84 -11.70 -7.87
CA GLN A 275 -16.97 -10.57 -8.14
C GLN A 275 -15.84 -10.37 -7.11
N ALA A 276 -15.99 -10.86 -5.87
CA ALA A 276 -14.91 -10.85 -4.90
C ALA A 276 -13.91 -12.00 -5.13
N TRP A 277 -14.41 -13.16 -5.58
CA TRP A 277 -13.58 -14.30 -5.96
C TRP A 277 -12.80 -14.01 -7.24
N ASP A 278 -13.45 -13.48 -8.27
CA ASP A 278 -12.85 -13.15 -9.57
C ASP A 278 -12.02 -11.86 -9.52
N PHE A 279 -11.92 -11.21 -8.36
CA PHE A 279 -11.17 -9.98 -8.23
C PHE A 279 -9.68 -10.23 -8.43
N GLU A 280 -9.15 -9.69 -9.52
CA GLU A 280 -7.74 -9.68 -9.83
C GLU A 280 -7.13 -8.29 -9.61
N ALA A 281 -5.87 -8.31 -9.20
CA ALA A 281 -4.99 -7.15 -9.20
C ALA A 281 -3.68 -7.56 -9.89
N GLY A 282 -3.40 -6.97 -11.05
CA GLY A 282 -2.22 -7.30 -11.84
C GLY A 282 -2.20 -8.72 -12.40
N GLY A 283 -3.37 -9.24 -12.81
CA GLY A 283 -3.53 -10.58 -13.37
C GLY A 283 -3.42 -11.72 -12.36
N ALA A 284 -3.41 -11.43 -11.06
CA ALA A 284 -3.44 -12.42 -9.99
C ALA A 284 -4.70 -12.25 -9.13
N ARG A 285 -5.36 -13.37 -8.82
CA ARG A 285 -6.54 -13.39 -7.95
C ARG A 285 -6.16 -13.02 -6.53
N VAL A 286 -6.77 -11.95 -6.00
CA VAL A 286 -6.37 -11.37 -4.71
C VAL A 286 -6.60 -12.33 -3.55
N LEU A 287 -7.74 -13.03 -3.50
CA LEU A 287 -8.05 -13.97 -2.42
C LEU A 287 -7.10 -15.18 -2.39
N GLU A 288 -6.72 -15.70 -3.57
CA GLU A 288 -5.74 -16.79 -3.67
C GLU A 288 -4.35 -16.35 -3.23
N HIS A 289 -3.92 -15.16 -3.67
CA HIS A 289 -2.63 -14.60 -3.26
C HIS A 289 -2.57 -14.37 -1.74
N TRP A 290 -3.62 -13.77 -1.18
CA TRP A 290 -3.75 -13.51 0.25
C TRP A 290 -3.72 -14.81 1.09
N PHE A 291 -4.38 -15.87 0.61
CA PHE A 291 -4.36 -17.18 1.24
C PHE A 291 -2.98 -17.83 1.15
N THR A 292 -2.38 -17.84 -0.04
CA THR A 292 -1.05 -18.42 -0.29
C THR A 292 0.03 -17.76 0.56
N ALA A 293 -0.06 -16.45 0.79
CA ALA A 293 0.87 -15.75 1.68
C ALA A 293 0.85 -16.28 3.13
N ARG A 294 -0.25 -16.90 3.56
CA ARG A 294 -0.45 -17.46 4.91
C ARG A 294 -0.16 -18.96 4.97
N THR A 295 -0.55 -19.71 3.93
CA THR A 295 -0.54 -21.18 3.93
C THR A 295 0.52 -21.81 3.03
N GLY A 296 1.10 -21.04 2.10
CA GLY A 296 2.08 -21.52 1.14
C GLY A 296 3.32 -22.13 1.81
N PRO A 297 3.99 -23.10 1.18
CA PRO A 297 5.10 -23.84 1.79
C PRO A 297 6.26 -22.91 2.18
N ALA A 298 7.03 -23.33 3.20
CA ALA A 298 8.26 -22.68 3.60
C ALA A 298 9.38 -23.72 3.74
N ALA A 299 10.59 -23.37 3.35
CA ALA A 299 11.75 -24.24 3.49
C ALA A 299 12.06 -24.48 4.97
N ALA A 300 12.12 -25.75 5.38
CA ALA A 300 12.45 -26.14 6.75
C ALA A 300 13.82 -25.57 7.16
N GLY A 301 13.96 -25.19 8.43
CA GLY A 301 15.19 -24.59 8.97
C GLY A 301 15.38 -23.11 8.63
N THR A 302 14.49 -22.48 7.86
CA THR A 302 14.53 -21.03 7.60
C THR A 302 13.67 -20.25 8.59
N LEU A 303 13.96 -18.95 8.77
CA LEU A 303 13.10 -18.07 9.57
C LEU A 303 11.68 -17.96 8.98
N THR A 304 11.53 -18.03 7.65
CA THR A 304 10.21 -18.00 6.99
C THR A 304 9.32 -19.21 7.35
N ALA A 305 9.91 -20.33 7.77
CA ALA A 305 9.17 -21.50 8.27
C ALA A 305 8.61 -21.32 9.69
N VAL A 306 9.12 -20.35 10.45
CA VAL A 306 8.51 -19.94 11.72
C VAL A 306 7.20 -19.22 11.42
N ARG A 307 6.09 -19.87 11.77
CA ARG A 307 4.70 -19.48 11.47
C ARG A 307 3.77 -19.86 12.64
N PRO A 308 2.53 -19.35 12.68
CA PRO A 308 1.57 -19.77 13.68
C PRO A 308 1.31 -21.27 13.61
N ALA A 309 1.15 -21.92 14.77
CA ALA A 309 0.89 -23.36 14.83
C ALA A 309 -0.51 -23.74 14.31
N ALA A 310 -1.45 -22.79 14.32
CA ALA A 310 -2.82 -22.93 13.84
C ALA A 310 -3.31 -21.60 13.26
N TRP A 311 -4.40 -21.65 12.49
CA TRP A 311 -5.09 -20.52 11.87
C TRP A 311 -5.57 -19.50 12.92
N PRO A 312 -4.98 -18.29 12.97
CA PRO A 312 -5.42 -17.25 13.90
C PRO A 312 -6.81 -16.72 13.56
N GLN A 313 -7.63 -16.44 14.59
CA GLN A 313 -8.95 -15.81 14.41
C GLN A 313 -8.87 -14.44 13.72
N THR A 314 -7.76 -13.73 13.88
CA THR A 314 -7.51 -12.45 13.20
C THR A 314 -7.48 -12.63 11.69
N TRP A 315 -6.91 -13.72 11.16
CA TRP A 315 -6.92 -14.00 9.72
C TRP A 315 -8.34 -14.27 9.20
N THR A 316 -9.20 -14.94 9.96
CA THR A 316 -10.62 -15.06 9.59
C THR A 316 -11.27 -13.67 9.49
N SER A 317 -11.01 -12.80 10.48
CA SER A 317 -11.59 -11.46 10.50
C SER A 317 -11.09 -10.62 9.31
N GLU A 318 -9.79 -10.67 9.02
CA GLU A 318 -9.18 -10.01 7.85
C GLU A 318 -9.75 -10.55 6.54
N LEU A 319 -9.97 -11.86 6.41
CA LEU A 319 -10.54 -12.47 5.20
C LEU A 319 -11.99 -12.03 4.95
N LEU A 320 -12.83 -11.99 5.99
CA LEU A 320 -14.22 -11.52 5.88
C LEU A 320 -14.29 -10.03 5.49
N GLU A 321 -13.39 -9.22 6.04
CA GLU A 321 -13.26 -7.81 5.68
C GLU A 321 -12.76 -7.66 4.23
N LEU A 322 -11.74 -8.42 3.83
CA LEU A 322 -11.21 -8.42 2.47
C LEU A 322 -12.28 -8.78 1.44
N ILE A 323 -13.03 -9.86 1.65
CA ILE A 323 -14.15 -10.25 0.78
C ILE A 323 -15.14 -9.09 0.61
N THR A 324 -15.48 -8.42 1.72
CA THR A 324 -16.38 -7.27 1.72
C THR A 324 -15.81 -6.10 0.91
N VAL A 325 -14.55 -5.75 1.12
CA VAL A 325 -13.84 -4.69 0.41
C VAL A 325 -13.77 -4.97 -1.08
N LEU A 326 -13.34 -6.17 -1.48
CA LEU A 326 -13.22 -6.55 -2.89
C LEU A 326 -14.57 -6.54 -3.62
N THR A 327 -15.63 -7.01 -2.95
CA THR A 327 -17.00 -6.94 -3.49
C THR A 327 -17.39 -5.49 -3.80
N LEU A 328 -17.20 -4.58 -2.83
CA LEU A 328 -17.60 -3.17 -2.99
C LEU A 328 -16.73 -2.45 -4.02
N ILE A 329 -15.42 -2.74 -4.09
CA ILE A 329 -14.55 -2.15 -5.10
C ILE A 329 -14.94 -2.66 -6.48
N ALA A 330 -15.28 -3.94 -6.64
CA ALA A 330 -15.74 -4.47 -7.93
C ALA A 330 -16.98 -3.72 -8.45
N GLU A 331 -17.95 -3.41 -7.59
CA GLU A 331 -19.12 -2.59 -7.95
C GLU A 331 -18.72 -1.16 -8.39
N LEU A 332 -17.74 -0.57 -7.72
CA LEU A 332 -17.25 0.78 -8.03
C LEU A 332 -16.40 0.82 -9.31
N ARG A 333 -15.71 -0.27 -9.68
CA ARG A 333 -14.97 -0.38 -10.95
C ARG A 333 -15.89 -0.16 -12.15
N LEU A 334 -17.09 -0.76 -12.14
CA LEU A 334 -18.09 -0.55 -13.20
C LEU A 334 -18.54 0.91 -13.27
N ARG A 335 -18.73 1.57 -12.13
CA ARG A 335 -19.09 3.00 -12.09
C ARG A 335 -17.97 3.89 -12.63
N ARG A 336 -16.71 3.56 -12.32
CA ARG A 336 -15.53 4.25 -12.85
C ARG A 336 -15.45 4.14 -14.37
N GLU A 337 -15.70 2.96 -14.94
CA GLU A 337 -15.72 2.77 -16.41
C GLU A 337 -16.78 3.62 -17.10
N GLY A 338 -17.91 3.88 -16.43
CA GLY A 338 -18.98 4.74 -16.93
C GLY A 338 -18.71 6.25 -16.79
N LEU A 339 -17.69 6.67 -16.05
CA LEU A 339 -17.41 8.09 -15.78
C LEU A 339 -16.70 8.74 -16.99
N ALA A 340 -17.48 9.36 -17.86
CA ALA A 340 -16.96 10.07 -19.02
C ALA A 340 -16.61 11.52 -18.66
N VAL A 341 -15.32 11.86 -18.72
CA VAL A 341 -14.86 13.22 -18.42
C VAL A 341 -15.16 14.18 -19.57
N THR A 342 -15.86 15.27 -19.27
CA THR A 342 -16.16 16.39 -20.17
C THR A 342 -15.53 17.68 -19.63
N ALA A 343 -15.59 18.77 -20.42
CA ALA A 343 -15.02 20.07 -20.05
C ALA A 343 -13.56 19.95 -19.56
N ALA A 344 -12.73 19.26 -20.35
CA ALA A 344 -11.40 18.84 -19.93
C ALA A 344 -10.50 20.04 -19.60
N ILE A 345 -9.83 19.98 -18.46
CA ILE A 345 -8.67 20.82 -18.14
C ILE A 345 -7.44 20.07 -18.64
N THR A 346 -6.82 20.59 -19.69
CA THR A 346 -5.76 19.87 -20.40
C THR A 346 -4.36 20.21 -19.87
N ALA A 347 -3.36 19.41 -20.22
CA ALA A 347 -1.98 19.71 -19.87
C ALA A 347 -1.49 21.01 -20.53
N ALA A 348 -1.97 21.36 -21.74
CA ALA A 348 -1.73 22.67 -22.34
C ALA A 348 -2.29 23.82 -21.49
N GLU A 349 -3.53 23.73 -21.01
CA GLU A 349 -4.13 24.74 -20.12
C GLU A 349 -3.28 24.91 -18.84
N LEU A 350 -2.82 23.81 -18.24
CA LEU A 350 -1.97 23.87 -17.05
C LEU A 350 -0.60 24.51 -17.33
N ARG A 351 -0.06 24.39 -18.56
CA ARG A 351 1.17 25.09 -18.97
C ARG A 351 0.93 26.58 -19.14
N GLU A 352 -0.17 26.97 -19.77
CA GLU A 352 -0.57 28.38 -19.93
C GLU A 352 -0.80 29.05 -18.57
N ALA A 353 -1.37 28.32 -17.62
CA ALA A 353 -1.56 28.77 -16.24
C ALA A 353 -0.27 28.78 -15.39
N GLY A 354 0.86 28.31 -15.93
CA GLY A 354 2.14 28.22 -15.20
C GLY A 354 2.19 27.15 -14.11
N VAL A 355 1.24 26.21 -14.09
CA VAL A 355 1.24 25.04 -13.19
C VAL A 355 2.26 24.00 -13.67
N LEU A 356 2.40 23.84 -14.98
CA LEU A 356 3.36 22.95 -15.63
C LEU A 356 4.38 23.73 -16.50
N PRO A 357 5.63 23.26 -16.64
CA PRO A 357 6.22 22.12 -15.94
C PRO A 357 6.53 22.44 -14.47
N VAL A 358 6.49 21.40 -13.63
CA VAL A 358 6.83 21.57 -12.21
C VAL A 358 8.34 21.79 -12.00
N PRO A 359 8.76 22.60 -11.01
CA PRO A 359 10.17 22.72 -10.64
C PRO A 359 10.76 21.41 -10.09
N ASP A 360 12.04 21.12 -10.38
CA ASP A 360 12.69 19.87 -9.93
C ASP A 360 12.65 19.62 -8.42
N ARG A 361 12.64 20.69 -7.62
CA ARG A 361 12.58 20.60 -6.15
C ARG A 361 11.33 19.87 -5.63
N VAL A 362 10.20 19.90 -6.35
CA VAL A 362 8.96 19.24 -5.92
C VAL A 362 8.91 17.77 -6.33
N ARG A 363 9.86 17.30 -7.15
CA ARG A 363 10.02 15.87 -7.49
C ARG A 363 10.77 15.08 -6.41
N ARG A 364 11.09 15.72 -5.28
CA ARG A 364 11.89 15.18 -4.17
C ARG A 364 11.15 15.37 -2.83
N PRO A 365 11.52 14.62 -1.76
CA PRO A 365 11.02 14.90 -0.42
C PRO A 365 11.31 16.35 0.00
N ALA A 366 10.60 16.86 1.01
CA ALA A 366 10.90 18.18 1.57
C ALA A 366 12.35 18.26 2.07
N SER A 367 12.98 19.42 1.88
CA SER A 367 14.39 19.66 2.25
C SER A 367 14.61 19.79 3.76
N VAL A 368 13.53 20.04 4.53
CA VAL A 368 13.60 20.23 5.98
C VAL A 368 13.29 18.90 6.67
N LEU A 369 14.29 18.37 7.37
CA LEU A 369 14.14 17.23 8.25
C LEU A 369 13.78 17.75 9.65
N SER A 370 12.61 17.38 10.18
CA SER A 370 12.18 17.77 11.53
C SER A 370 12.65 16.80 12.62
N SER A 371 13.20 15.64 12.25
CA SER A 371 13.64 14.58 13.17
C SER A 371 15.15 14.41 13.17
N ARG A 372 15.73 14.23 14.37
CA ARG A 372 17.12 13.75 14.51
C ARG A 372 17.16 12.26 14.17
N GLU A 373 18.09 11.88 13.32
CA GLU A 373 18.32 10.50 12.88
C GLU A 373 19.68 10.02 13.39
N GLU A 374 19.70 8.86 14.06
CA GLU A 374 20.95 8.23 14.48
C GLU A 374 21.63 7.56 13.28
N GLY A 375 22.88 7.91 13.04
CA GLY A 375 23.71 7.33 12.00
C GLY A 375 24.21 5.92 12.33
N PRO A 376 24.93 5.27 11.40
CA PRO A 376 25.46 3.93 11.60
C PRO A 376 26.34 3.83 12.85
N GLU A 377 26.19 2.77 13.64
CA GLU A 377 26.95 2.53 14.89
C GLU A 377 26.87 3.71 15.90
N GLY A 378 25.69 4.32 16.06
CA GLY A 378 25.48 5.37 17.06
C GLY A 378 26.03 6.74 16.70
N GLN A 379 26.43 6.96 15.44
CA GLN A 379 26.96 8.25 15.00
C GLN A 379 25.85 9.30 14.96
N LEU A 380 25.81 10.22 15.92
CA LEU A 380 24.96 11.41 15.83
C LEU A 380 25.62 12.44 14.91
N ALA A 381 24.90 12.90 13.89
CA ALA A 381 25.33 14.07 13.15
C ALA A 381 25.30 15.28 14.10
N LEU A 382 26.44 15.95 14.28
CA LEU A 382 26.47 17.29 14.87
C LEU A 382 25.68 18.20 13.93
N LEU A 383 24.53 18.69 14.40
CA LEU A 383 23.70 19.68 13.69
C LEU A 383 24.44 21.01 13.57
#